data_AF-A0A382YA28-F1
#
_entry.id   AF-A0A382YA28-F1
#
_cell.length_a   1.000
_cell.length_b   1.000
_cell.length_c   1.000
_cell.angle_alpha   90.00
_cell.angle_beta   90.00
_cell.angle_gamma   90.00
#
_symmetry.space_group_name_H-M   'P 1'
#
loop_
_entity.id
_entity.type
_entity.pdbx_description
1 polymer ?
#
loop_
_entity_poly.entity_id
_entity_poly.type
_entity_poly.pdbx_seq_one_letter_code
_entity_poly.pdbx_strand_id
1 'polypeptide(L)'
;VEAANRWPLLTEEDEAAVLDVIRHGDLSTHTVIGSLEADYRRYFGVEHALAHCNGTAALLAAYFALELQPGDEVLVPSATFWASVLPLLWVGGIPVFCESETEQLGLDPEDVERRISPRTRAIMIVHLWGMPSRLEALLDIARRHDLKVIEDDSHAQGAKWRGQWCGT
;
A
#
# COMPACT_ATOMS: atom_id res chain seq x y z
N VAL A 1 -4.10 -13.08 -27.38
CA VAL A 1 -3.03 -13.79 -26.63
C VAL A 1 -1.70 -13.05 -26.72
N GLU A 2 -1.25 -12.65 -27.92
CA GLU A 2 0.04 -11.96 -28.10
C GLU A 2 0.14 -10.58 -27.42
N ALA A 3 -0.91 -9.77 -27.44
CA ALA A 3 -0.95 -8.47 -26.74
C ALA A 3 -0.97 -8.58 -25.21
N ALA A 4 -1.54 -9.67 -24.65
CA ALA A 4 -1.60 -9.87 -23.20
C ALA A 4 -0.24 -10.26 -22.59
N ASN A 5 0.71 -10.73 -23.42
CA ASN A 5 2.06 -11.08 -23.01
C ASN A 5 3.08 -9.95 -23.20
N ARG A 6 2.66 -8.80 -23.74
CA ARG A 6 3.53 -7.64 -24.00
C ARG A 6 3.37 -6.63 -22.87
N TRP A 7 3.95 -6.96 -21.72
CA TRP A 7 3.98 -6.11 -20.53
C TRP A 7 5.43 -5.73 -20.17
N PRO A 8 5.71 -4.48 -19.77
CA PRO A 8 4.80 -3.32 -19.78
C PRO A 8 4.50 -2.83 -21.22
N LEU A 9 3.37 -2.14 -21.38
CA LEU A 9 3.04 -1.44 -22.62
C LEU A 9 3.77 -0.10 -22.62
N LEU A 10 4.87 -0.01 -23.38
CA LEU A 10 5.63 1.22 -23.55
C LEU A 10 5.31 1.85 -24.90
N THR A 11 5.20 3.17 -24.90
CA THR A 11 4.86 4.02 -26.04
C THR A 11 6.04 4.93 -26.43
N GLU A 12 5.94 5.58 -27.59
CA GLU A 12 6.91 6.61 -28.00
C GLU A 12 6.92 7.81 -27.04
N GLU A 13 5.80 8.08 -26.35
CA GLU A 13 5.71 9.12 -25.33
C GLU A 13 6.56 8.77 -24.10
N ASP A 14 6.52 7.51 -23.65
CA ASP A 14 7.36 7.02 -22.54
C ASP A 14 8.85 7.15 -22.87
N GLU A 15 9.24 6.77 -24.09
CA GLU A 15 10.62 6.91 -24.57
C GLU A 15 11.05 8.38 -24.59
N ALA A 16 10.20 9.26 -25.14
CA ALA A 16 10.48 10.69 -25.20
C ALA A 16 10.65 11.30 -23.80
N ALA A 17 9.80 10.93 -22.84
CA ALA A 17 9.88 11.41 -21.46
C ALA A 17 11.20 10.99 -20.77
N VAL A 18 11.63 9.74 -20.96
CA VAL A 18 12.92 9.26 -20.43
C VAL A 18 14.09 10.00 -21.09
N LEU A 19 14.06 10.15 -22.42
CA LEU A 19 15.11 10.85 -23.16
C LEU A 19 15.21 12.34 -22.78
N ASP A 20 14.10 12.99 -22.46
CA ASP A 20 14.08 14.38 -22.00
C ASP A 20 14.89 14.53 -20.70
N VAL A 21 14.63 13.69 -19.71
CA VAL A 21 15.38 13.67 -18.44
C VAL A 21 16.87 13.39 -18.68
N ILE A 22 17.19 12.39 -19.51
CA ILE A 22 18.58 12.05 -19.85
C ILE A 22 19.31 13.23 -20.50
N ARG A 23 18.65 13.91 -21.45
CA ARG A 23 19.23 15.04 -22.19
C ARG A 23 19.33 16.30 -21.33
N HIS A 24 18.42 16.49 -20.38
CA HIS A 24 18.50 17.57 -19.39
C HIS A 24 19.75 17.41 -18.50
N GLY A 25 20.14 16.16 -18.20
CA GLY A 25 21.36 15.85 -17.45
C GLY A 25 21.24 16.01 -15.92
N ASP A 26 20.09 16.46 -15.40
CA ASP A 26 19.75 16.35 -13.99
C ASP A 26 18.94 15.06 -13.78
N LEU A 27 19.58 14.05 -13.22
CA LEU A 27 18.97 12.73 -12.98
C LEU A 27 18.51 12.53 -11.53
N SER A 28 18.83 13.48 -10.62
CA SER A 28 18.62 13.29 -9.19
C SER A 28 17.60 14.25 -8.61
N THR A 29 17.56 15.49 -9.09
CA THR A 29 16.68 16.56 -8.57
C THR A 29 15.67 17.05 -9.60
N HIS A 30 15.54 16.33 -10.71
CA HIS A 30 14.62 16.65 -11.78
C HIS A 30 13.19 16.81 -11.25
N THR A 31 12.46 17.82 -11.75
CA THR A 31 11.11 18.17 -11.27
C THR A 31 10.04 17.13 -11.63
N VAL A 32 10.37 16.14 -12.46
CA VAL A 32 9.43 15.11 -12.95
C VAL A 32 8.76 14.33 -11.80
N ILE A 33 9.50 14.10 -10.70
CA ILE A 33 8.95 13.43 -9.52
C ILE A 33 7.87 14.29 -8.86
N GLY A 34 8.11 15.59 -8.70
CA GLY A 34 7.12 16.52 -8.14
C GLY A 34 5.87 16.67 -9.02
N SER A 35 6.03 16.60 -10.34
CA SER A 35 4.89 16.55 -11.28
C SER A 35 4.07 15.28 -11.09
N LEU A 36 4.72 14.11 -11.00
CA LEU A 36 4.06 12.83 -10.76
C LEU A 36 3.25 12.86 -9.44
N GLU A 37 3.85 13.37 -8.37
CA GLU A 37 3.18 13.51 -7.06
C GLU A 37 1.98 14.48 -7.11
N ALA A 38 2.10 15.58 -7.86
CA ALA A 38 0.98 16.51 -8.06
C ALA A 38 -0.17 15.86 -8.85
N ASP A 39 0.15 15.09 -9.89
CA ASP A 39 -0.84 14.37 -10.69
C ASP A 39 -1.54 13.29 -9.88
N TYR A 40 -0.82 12.53 -9.04
CA TYR A 40 -1.41 11.54 -8.13
C TYR A 40 -2.37 12.19 -7.14
N ARG A 41 -1.96 13.29 -6.49
CA ARG A 41 -2.85 14.03 -5.58
C ARG A 41 -4.14 14.46 -6.26
N ARG A 42 -4.03 15.00 -7.48
CA ARG A 42 -5.18 15.42 -8.28
C ARG A 42 -6.07 14.24 -8.68
N TYR A 43 -5.48 13.13 -9.12
CA TYR A 43 -6.19 11.96 -9.61
C TYR A 43 -6.98 11.26 -8.51
N PHE A 44 -6.34 11.03 -7.36
CA PHE A 44 -6.94 10.35 -6.21
C PHE A 44 -7.72 11.29 -5.28
N GLY A 45 -7.50 12.60 -5.39
CA GLY A 45 -8.17 13.60 -4.55
C GLY A 45 -7.62 13.65 -3.12
N VAL A 46 -6.33 13.33 -2.94
CA VAL A 46 -5.64 13.30 -1.64
C VAL A 46 -4.77 14.53 -1.42
N GLU A 47 -4.56 14.89 -0.16
CA GLU A 47 -3.73 16.05 0.21
C GLU A 47 -2.24 15.83 -0.08
N HIS A 48 -1.77 14.60 0.11
CA HIS A 48 -0.37 14.21 0.01
C HIS A 48 -0.19 12.98 -0.88
N ALA A 49 0.88 12.98 -1.67
CA ALA A 49 1.40 11.81 -2.38
C ALA A 49 2.94 11.91 -2.36
N LEU A 50 3.61 10.80 -2.10
CA LEU A 50 5.08 10.73 -2.04
C LEU A 50 5.57 9.58 -2.91
N ALA A 51 6.40 9.88 -3.89
CA ALA A 51 6.95 8.88 -4.78
C ALA A 51 8.12 8.15 -4.13
N HIS A 52 8.16 6.83 -4.32
CA HIS A 52 9.24 5.97 -3.86
C HIS A 52 9.77 5.12 -5.02
N CYS A 53 10.98 4.58 -4.87
CA CYS A 53 11.62 3.75 -5.90
C CYS A 53 10.96 2.37 -6.09
N ASN A 54 10.09 1.93 -5.17
CA ASN A 54 9.23 0.75 -5.28
C ASN A 54 8.21 0.71 -4.11
N GLY A 55 7.26 -0.23 -4.17
CA GLY A 55 6.24 -0.44 -3.14
C GLY A 55 6.80 -0.83 -1.76
N THR A 56 7.82 -1.67 -1.70
CA THR A 56 8.46 -2.06 -0.42
C THR A 56 9.04 -0.84 0.32
N ALA A 57 9.66 0.09 -0.40
CA ALA A 57 10.18 1.34 0.17
C ALA A 57 9.05 2.28 0.63
N ALA A 58 7.92 2.31 -0.08
CA ALA A 58 6.73 3.07 0.34
C ALA A 58 6.14 2.50 1.64
N LEU A 59 6.00 1.17 1.73
CA LEU A 59 5.53 0.52 2.95
C LEU A 59 6.50 0.72 4.12
N LEU A 60 7.82 0.69 3.88
CA LEU A 60 8.80 1.03 4.90
C LEU A 60 8.57 2.44 5.47
N ALA A 61 8.33 3.43 4.61
CA ALA A 61 8.04 4.79 5.03
C ALA A 61 6.73 4.86 5.85
N ALA A 62 5.68 4.15 5.41
CA ALA A 62 4.42 4.08 6.14
C ALA A 62 4.58 3.44 7.53
N TYR A 63 5.31 2.33 7.63
CA TYR A 63 5.61 1.69 8.92
C TYR A 63 6.50 2.54 9.82
N PHE A 64 7.48 3.25 9.26
CA PHE A 64 8.33 4.16 10.01
C PHE A 64 7.50 5.29 10.64
N ALA A 65 6.50 5.81 9.92
CA ALA A 65 5.59 6.85 10.40
C ALA A 65 4.65 6.38 11.53
N LEU A 66 4.52 5.07 11.79
CA LEU A 66 3.75 4.56 12.92
C LEU A 66 4.47 4.75 14.27
N GLU A 67 5.77 5.06 14.27
CA GLU A 67 6.58 5.28 15.49
C GLU A 67 6.50 4.11 16.50
N LEU A 68 6.46 2.88 15.98
CA LEU A 68 6.32 1.66 16.78
C LEU A 68 7.40 1.55 17.85
N GLN A 69 6.99 1.11 19.03
CA GLN A 69 7.88 0.82 20.16
C GLN A 69 8.19 -0.68 20.24
N PRO A 70 9.30 -1.08 20.89
CA PRO A 70 9.62 -2.48 21.09
C PRO A 70 8.46 -3.26 21.70
N GLY A 71 8.02 -4.31 21.00
CA GLY A 71 6.89 -5.15 21.41
C GLY A 71 5.55 -4.77 20.79
N ASP A 72 5.43 -3.63 20.09
CA ASP A 72 4.21 -3.27 19.40
C ASP A 72 3.91 -4.25 18.25
N GLU A 73 2.62 -4.59 18.14
CA GLU A 73 2.10 -5.60 17.23
C GLU A 73 1.32 -4.92 16.08
N VAL A 74 1.48 -5.44 14.85
CA VAL A 74 0.69 -5.05 13.69
C VAL A 74 0.00 -6.29 13.12
N LEU A 75 -1.31 -6.21 12.93
CA LEU A 75 -2.09 -7.29 12.33
C LEU A 75 -1.85 -7.29 10.82
N VAL A 76 -1.43 -8.41 10.26
CA VAL A 76 -1.05 -8.55 8.85
C VAL A 76 -1.71 -9.79 8.22
N PRO A 77 -1.97 -9.84 6.91
CA PRO A 77 -2.49 -11.06 6.27
C PRO A 77 -1.49 -12.21 6.27
N SER A 78 -1.98 -13.42 6.50
CA SER A 78 -1.22 -14.68 6.32
C SER A 78 -0.98 -14.96 4.84
N ALA A 79 -1.95 -14.62 3.98
CA ALA A 79 -1.84 -14.72 2.53
C ALA A 79 -1.53 -13.35 1.90
N THR A 80 -0.25 -13.07 1.66
CA THR A 80 0.22 -11.88 0.94
C THR A 80 1.58 -12.11 0.27
N PHE A 81 2.06 -11.13 -0.51
CA PHE A 81 3.46 -11.05 -0.88
C PHE A 81 4.30 -10.63 0.34
N TRP A 82 5.42 -11.30 0.59
CA TRP A 82 6.27 -11.08 1.76
C TRP A 82 6.72 -9.61 1.97
N ALA A 83 6.77 -8.81 0.90
CA ALA A 83 7.12 -7.40 0.97
C ALA A 83 6.11 -6.54 1.74
N SER A 84 4.87 -7.00 1.96
CA SER A 84 3.90 -6.31 2.83
C SER A 84 4.32 -6.36 4.31
N VAL A 85 5.09 -7.38 4.71
CA VAL A 85 5.44 -7.66 6.11
C VAL A 85 6.92 -7.41 6.39
N LEU A 86 7.82 -7.63 5.44
CA LEU A 86 9.25 -7.47 5.66
C LEU A 86 9.64 -6.07 6.23
N PRO A 87 9.10 -4.94 5.71
CA PRO A 87 9.50 -3.63 6.21
C PRO A 87 9.08 -3.35 7.66
N LEU A 88 7.99 -3.98 8.12
CA LEU A 88 7.56 -3.92 9.52
C LEU A 88 8.67 -4.44 10.46
N LEU A 89 9.34 -5.53 10.06
CA LEU A 89 10.43 -6.11 10.84
C LEU A 89 11.64 -5.17 10.92
N TRP A 90 11.90 -4.40 9.87
CA TRP A 90 13.01 -3.44 9.84
C TRP A 90 12.82 -2.27 10.81
N VAL A 91 11.57 -1.89 11.09
CA VAL A 91 11.25 -0.88 12.09
C VAL A 91 10.98 -1.47 13.48
N GLY A 92 11.23 -2.77 13.67
CA GLY A 92 11.14 -3.46 14.97
C GLY A 92 9.72 -3.85 15.39
N GLY A 93 8.73 -3.76 14.50
CA GLY A 93 7.36 -4.19 14.77
C GLY A 93 7.19 -5.70 14.72
N ILE A 94 6.20 -6.22 15.46
CA ILE A 94 5.89 -7.64 15.53
C ILE A 94 4.67 -7.95 14.64
N PRO A 95 4.80 -8.74 13.56
CA PRO A 95 3.64 -9.16 12.77
C PRO A 95 2.79 -10.17 13.54
N VAL A 96 1.49 -9.91 13.60
CA VAL A 96 0.48 -10.85 14.04
C VAL A 96 -0.35 -11.26 12.83
N PHE A 97 -0.02 -12.41 12.25
CA PHE A 97 -0.68 -12.92 11.06
C PHE A 97 -2.16 -13.22 11.32
N CYS A 98 -3.04 -12.79 10.43
CA CYS A 98 -4.47 -13.10 10.45
C CYS A 98 -4.87 -13.81 9.15
N GLU A 99 -5.88 -14.66 9.21
CA GLU A 99 -6.38 -15.44 8.08
C GLU A 99 -7.08 -14.56 7.04
N SER A 100 -7.26 -15.13 5.84
CA SER A 100 -8.06 -14.54 4.78
C SER A 100 -9.49 -15.04 4.81
N GLU A 101 -10.44 -14.17 4.46
CA GLU A 101 -11.84 -14.54 4.24
C GLU A 101 -12.08 -14.97 2.79
N THR A 102 -13.20 -15.64 2.51
CA THR A 102 -13.43 -16.31 1.21
C THR A 102 -14.14 -15.46 0.16
N GLU A 103 -14.71 -14.31 0.52
CA GLU A 103 -15.50 -13.48 -0.41
C GLU A 103 -14.62 -12.53 -1.22
N GLN A 104 -13.73 -11.79 -0.56
CA GLN A 104 -12.78 -10.85 -1.20
C GLN A 104 -11.34 -11.37 -1.19
N LEU A 105 -11.08 -12.51 -0.55
CA LEU A 105 -9.75 -13.12 -0.44
C LEU A 105 -8.75 -12.20 0.29
N GLY A 106 -9.28 -11.20 1.01
CA GLY A 106 -8.52 -10.25 1.82
C GLY A 106 -8.49 -10.67 3.28
N LEU A 107 -7.96 -9.78 4.13
CA LEU A 107 -7.86 -9.98 5.58
C LEU A 107 -9.24 -10.23 6.19
N ASP A 108 -9.40 -11.33 6.94
CA ASP A 108 -10.66 -11.67 7.62
C ASP A 108 -10.91 -10.74 8.82
N PRO A 109 -11.96 -9.89 8.80
CA PRO A 109 -12.28 -9.00 9.90
C PRO A 109 -12.52 -9.73 11.24
N GLU A 110 -13.06 -10.94 11.22
CA GLU A 110 -13.37 -11.69 12.45
C GLU A 110 -12.11 -12.26 13.11
N ASP A 111 -11.14 -12.74 12.31
CA ASP A 111 -9.84 -13.18 12.84
C ASP A 111 -8.99 -11.99 13.31
N VAL A 112 -9.05 -10.86 12.58
CA VAL A 112 -8.42 -9.60 13.00
C VAL A 112 -8.89 -9.19 14.38
N GLU A 113 -10.21 -9.07 14.59
CA GLU A 113 -10.76 -8.62 15.87
C GLU A 113 -10.39 -9.57 17.02
N ARG A 114 -10.39 -10.88 16.76
CA ARG A 114 -9.98 -11.91 17.74
C ARG A 114 -8.51 -11.82 18.14
N ARG A 115 -7.63 -11.35 17.24
CA ARG A 115 -6.17 -11.29 17.45
C ARG A 115 -5.69 -9.97 18.04
N ILE A 116 -6.56 -8.98 18.20
CA ILE A 116 -6.22 -7.72 18.87
C ILE A 116 -5.75 -7.99 20.30
N SER A 117 -4.66 -7.34 20.68
CA SER A 117 -4.07 -7.37 22.02
C SER A 117 -3.79 -5.94 22.51
N PRO A 118 -3.46 -5.75 23.80
CA PRO A 118 -3.03 -4.44 24.30
C PRO A 118 -1.78 -3.86 23.59
N ARG A 119 -1.03 -4.68 22.85
CA ARG A 119 0.15 -4.27 22.07
C ARG A 119 -0.16 -3.97 20.61
N THR A 120 -1.38 -4.25 20.13
CA THR A 120 -1.75 -3.94 18.75
C THR A 120 -1.78 -2.43 18.52
N ARG A 121 -1.14 -1.98 17.44
CA ARG A 121 -1.09 -0.56 17.04
C ARG A 121 -1.67 -0.27 15.68
N ALA A 122 -1.60 -1.24 14.77
CA ALA A 122 -2.06 -1.04 13.41
C ALA A 122 -2.57 -2.32 12.75
N ILE A 123 -3.27 -2.13 11.63
CA ILE A 123 -3.69 -3.17 10.70
C ILE A 123 -3.05 -2.86 9.35
N MET A 124 -2.31 -3.82 8.79
CA MET A 124 -1.85 -3.82 7.40
C MET A 124 -2.87 -4.59 6.57
N ILE A 125 -3.53 -3.91 5.65
CA ILE A 125 -4.52 -4.48 4.73
C ILE A 125 -3.85 -4.64 3.38
N VAL A 126 -4.05 -5.78 2.71
CA VAL A 126 -3.54 -6.00 1.35
C VAL A 126 -4.71 -6.25 0.41
N HIS A 127 -4.77 -5.48 -0.67
CA HIS A 127 -5.79 -5.63 -1.71
C HIS A 127 -5.30 -6.57 -2.81
N LEU A 128 -5.29 -7.86 -2.48
CA LEU A 128 -4.68 -8.90 -3.31
C LEU A 128 -5.37 -8.99 -4.68
N TRP A 129 -4.58 -9.13 -5.74
CA TRP A 129 -5.03 -9.25 -7.14
C TRP A 129 -5.92 -8.10 -7.64
N GLY A 130 -5.83 -6.93 -6.99
CA GLY A 130 -6.67 -5.77 -7.34
C GLY A 130 -8.09 -5.87 -6.81
N MET A 131 -8.38 -6.85 -5.95
CA MET A 131 -9.65 -6.99 -5.24
C MET A 131 -9.57 -6.23 -3.90
N PRO A 132 -10.37 -5.17 -3.71
CA PRO A 132 -10.44 -4.50 -2.42
C PRO A 132 -10.92 -5.45 -1.33
N SER A 133 -10.25 -5.41 -0.19
CA SER A 133 -10.67 -6.15 1.01
C SER A 133 -11.98 -5.59 1.55
N ARG A 134 -12.56 -6.24 2.57
CA ARG A 134 -13.78 -5.78 3.25
C ARG A 134 -13.53 -4.52 4.11
N LEU A 135 -13.15 -3.42 3.45
CA LEU A 135 -12.66 -2.18 4.06
C LEU A 135 -13.63 -1.59 5.08
N GLU A 136 -14.94 -1.64 4.83
CA GLU A 136 -15.91 -1.13 5.81
C GLU A 136 -15.77 -1.81 7.18
N ALA A 137 -15.64 -3.14 7.21
CA ALA A 137 -15.50 -3.90 8.45
C ALA A 137 -14.13 -3.69 9.10
N LEU A 138 -13.05 -3.71 8.30
CA LEU A 138 -11.68 -3.53 8.80
C LEU A 138 -11.47 -2.11 9.37
N LEU A 139 -11.98 -1.09 8.68
CA LEU A 139 -11.90 0.30 9.14
C LEU A 139 -12.80 0.55 10.36
N ASP A 140 -13.95 -0.14 10.48
CA ASP A 140 -14.76 -0.08 11.70
C ASP A 140 -14.00 -0.65 12.90
N ILE A 141 -13.41 -1.83 12.76
CA ILE A 141 -12.57 -2.45 13.81
C ILE A 141 -11.42 -1.49 14.19
N ALA A 142 -10.70 -0.96 13.20
CA ALA A 142 -9.60 -0.04 13.47
C ALA A 142 -10.05 1.19 14.27
N ARG A 143 -11.19 1.80 13.93
CA ARG A 143 -11.76 2.94 14.68
C ARG A 143 -12.16 2.56 16.10
N ARG A 144 -12.84 1.42 16.30
CA ARG A 144 -13.30 0.97 17.62
C ARG A 144 -12.14 0.68 18.58
N HIS A 145 -10.99 0.29 18.05
CA HIS A 145 -9.80 -0.08 18.82
C HIS A 145 -8.67 0.95 18.77
N ASP A 146 -8.90 2.13 18.18
CA ASP A 146 -7.90 3.19 17.98
C ASP A 146 -6.61 2.70 17.29
N LEU A 147 -6.77 1.85 16.27
CA LEU A 147 -5.67 1.30 15.48
C LEU A 147 -5.44 2.14 14.23
N LYS A 148 -4.16 2.30 13.84
CA LYS A 148 -3.79 2.85 12.54
C LYS A 148 -4.04 1.82 11.44
N VAL A 149 -4.19 2.28 10.21
CA VAL A 149 -4.38 1.41 9.05
C VAL A 149 -3.36 1.78 7.98
N ILE A 150 -2.73 0.77 7.41
CA ILE A 150 -1.94 0.88 6.18
C ILE A 150 -2.59 -0.02 5.14
N GLU A 151 -2.85 0.51 3.96
CA GLU A 151 -3.29 -0.25 2.79
C GLU A 151 -2.09 -0.50 1.87
N ASP A 152 -1.87 -1.77 1.51
CA ASP A 152 -0.95 -2.21 0.47
C ASP A 152 -1.74 -2.40 -0.83
N ASP A 153 -1.64 -1.37 -1.67
CA ASP A 153 -2.29 -1.25 -2.97
C ASP A 153 -1.40 -1.69 -4.14
N SER A 154 -0.35 -2.48 -3.92
CA SER A 154 0.58 -2.86 -4.98
C SER A 154 -0.10 -3.55 -6.18
N HIS A 155 -1.27 -4.16 -5.98
CA HIS A 155 -2.10 -4.75 -7.05
C HIS A 155 -3.40 -4.00 -7.31
N ALA A 156 -3.73 -2.99 -6.48
CA ALA A 156 -5.05 -2.38 -6.42
C ALA A 156 -5.04 -0.87 -6.70
N GLN A 157 -3.96 -0.35 -7.29
CA GLN A 157 -3.92 1.05 -7.70
C GLN A 157 -5.10 1.36 -8.65
N GLY A 158 -5.95 2.32 -8.23
CA GLY A 158 -7.16 2.70 -8.96
C GLY A 158 -8.38 1.79 -8.72
N ALA A 159 -8.28 0.77 -7.86
CA ALA A 159 -9.43 0.03 -7.39
C ALA A 159 -10.32 0.91 -6.49
N LYS A 160 -11.59 0.53 -6.37
CA LYS A 160 -12.56 1.23 -5.52
C LYS A 160 -13.36 0.28 -4.67
N TRP A 161 -13.54 0.65 -3.40
CA TRP A 161 -14.54 0.06 -2.52
C TRP A 161 -15.70 1.04 -2.34
N ARG A 162 -16.90 0.66 -2.80
CA ARG A 162 -18.12 1.49 -2.71
C ARG A 162 -17.93 2.93 -3.20
N GLY A 163 -17.16 3.09 -4.28
CA GLY A 163 -16.91 4.38 -4.92
C GLY A 163 -15.74 5.20 -4.34
N GLN A 164 -15.16 4.77 -3.21
CA GLN A 164 -13.94 5.35 -2.64
C GLN A 164 -12.72 4.63 -3.20
N TRP A 165 -11.63 5.36 -3.44
CA TRP A 165 -10.36 4.76 -3.86
C TRP A 165 -9.76 3.94 -2.71
N CYS A 166 -9.08 2.85 -3.04
CA CYS A 166 -8.19 2.20 -2.08
C CYS A 166 -6.91 3.04 -1.90
N GLY A 167 -6.35 3.03 -0.69
CA GLY A 167 -5.10 3.73 -0.36
C GLY A 167 -5.22 5.25 -0.19
N THR A 168 -6.42 5.78 0.07
CA THR A 168 -6.69 7.23 0.19
C THR A 168 -7.40 7.64 1.47
#